data_AF-A0AA88I707-F1
#
_entry.id   AF-A0AA88I707-F1
#
_cell.length_a   1.000
_cell.length_b   1.000
_cell.length_c   1.000
_cell.angle_alpha   90.00
_cell.angle_beta   90.00
_cell.angle_gamma   90.00
#
_symmetry.space_group_name_H-M   'P 1'
#
loop_
_entity.id
_entity.type
_entity.pdbx_description
1 polymer ?
#
loop_
_entity_poly.entity_id
_entity_poly.type
_entity_poly.pdbx_seq_one_letter_code
_entity_poly.pdbx_strand_id
1 'polypeptide(L)'
;MGPDGHTCSQFPDHPLLEEHERIVAPIEDSPKKQPCRVAFMFPLLNAAKLCVFALAGDSKSDMVARILQNQEDFPAGRVCPLIDTVLWLLDQRAASQLEIILKT
;
A
#
# COMPACT_ATOMS: atom_id res chain seq x y z
N MET A 1 -5.02 0.60 2.53
CA MET A 1 -3.82 0.27 3.32
C MET A 1 -4.19 -0.11 4.74
N GLY A 2 -3.65 -1.21 5.25
CA GLY A 2 -3.78 -1.58 6.66
C GLY A 2 -2.83 -0.83 7.59
N PRO A 3 -3.03 -0.95 8.92
CA PRO A 3 -2.10 -0.37 9.92
C PRO A 3 -0.68 -0.97 9.87
N ASP A 4 -0.54 -2.11 9.22
CA ASP A 4 0.67 -2.88 8.91
C ASP A 4 1.25 -2.55 7.52
N GLY A 5 0.74 -1.54 6.81
CA GLY A 5 1.26 -1.17 5.48
C GLY A 5 0.86 -2.12 4.35
N HIS A 6 0.10 -3.18 4.64
CA HIS A 6 -0.40 -4.10 3.61
C HIS A 6 -1.38 -3.41 2.65
N THR A 7 -1.43 -3.90 1.41
CA THR A 7 -2.42 -3.52 0.39
C THR A 7 -2.76 -4.72 -0.49
N CYS A 8 -3.99 -4.82 -1.03
CA CYS A 8 -4.37 -5.89 -1.98
C CYS A 8 -3.99 -7.32 -1.55
N SER A 9 -4.00 -7.60 -0.23
CA SER A 9 -3.53 -8.88 0.37
C SER A 9 -2.02 -9.17 0.25
N GLN A 10 -1.22 -8.17 -0.14
CA GLN A 10 0.25 -8.14 -0.03
C GLN A 10 0.62 -7.71 1.38
N PHE A 11 1.07 -8.63 2.22
CA PHE A 11 1.43 -8.39 3.63
C PHE A 11 2.95 -8.25 3.81
N PRO A 12 3.43 -7.45 4.78
CA PRO A 12 4.85 -7.38 5.10
C PRO A 12 5.45 -8.76 5.39
N ASP A 13 6.71 -8.95 5.01
CA ASP A 13 7.52 -10.16 5.22
C ASP A 13 6.92 -11.46 4.64
N HIS A 14 5.85 -11.37 3.87
CA HIS A 14 5.19 -12.51 3.28
C HIS A 14 5.91 -12.95 1.99
N PRO A 15 6.18 -14.26 1.76
CA PRO A 15 6.89 -14.74 0.57
C PRO A 15 6.25 -14.33 -0.76
N LEU A 16 4.93 -14.11 -0.76
CA LEU A 16 4.17 -13.63 -1.93
C LEU A 16 4.68 -12.29 -2.49
N LEU A 17 5.40 -11.49 -1.71
CA LEU A 17 5.99 -10.23 -2.18
C LEU A 17 7.09 -10.43 -3.25
N GLU A 18 7.68 -11.62 -3.32
CA GLU A 18 8.72 -12.00 -4.28
C GLU A 18 8.15 -12.52 -5.62
N GLU A 19 6.82 -12.54 -5.76
CA GLU A 19 6.16 -12.88 -7.02
C GLU A 19 6.15 -11.67 -7.97
N HIS A 20 6.92 -11.79 -9.05
CA HIS A 20 7.16 -10.72 -10.01
C HIS A 20 6.62 -11.00 -11.42
N GLU A 21 6.06 -12.19 -11.67
CA GLU A 21 5.60 -12.58 -13.01
C GLU A 21 4.07 -12.60 -13.11
N ARG A 22 3.40 -13.15 -12.11
CA ARG A 22 1.94 -13.27 -12.11
C ARG A 22 1.28 -11.93 -11.85
N ILE A 23 0.12 -11.72 -12.47
CA ILE A 23 -0.75 -10.56 -12.20
C ILE A 23 -1.76 -10.83 -11.07
N VAL A 24 -2.05 -12.10 -10.80
CA VAL A 24 -2.95 -12.57 -9.74
C VAL A 24 -2.36 -13.83 -9.12
N ALA A 25 -2.44 -13.99 -7.80
CA ALA A 25 -2.00 -15.19 -7.10
C ALA A 25 -2.89 -15.51 -5.88
N PRO A 26 -2.99 -16.80 -5.47
CA PRO A 26 -3.59 -17.15 -4.20
C PRO A 26 -2.63 -16.80 -3.05
N ILE A 27 -3.22 -16.47 -1.90
CA ILE A 27 -2.56 -16.47 -0.60
C ILE A 27 -3.37 -17.41 0.29
N GLU A 28 -2.73 -18.33 0.98
CA GLU A 28 -3.41 -19.35 1.79
C GLU A 28 -3.18 -19.15 3.30
N ASP A 29 -2.25 -18.28 3.64
CA ASP A 29 -1.66 -18.09 4.96
C ASP A 29 -1.58 -16.61 5.36
N SER A 30 -2.59 -15.81 4.95
CA SER A 30 -2.67 -14.40 5.36
C SER A 30 -2.61 -14.27 6.90
N PRO A 31 -1.81 -13.33 7.45
CA PRO A 31 -1.68 -13.11 8.89
C PRO A 31 -2.95 -12.50 9.51
N LYS A 32 -3.97 -12.17 8.70
CA LYS A 32 -5.26 -11.64 9.16
C LYS A 32 -6.36 -12.69 9.08
N LYS A 33 -7.46 -12.48 9.82
CA LYS A 33 -8.66 -13.33 9.76
C LYS A 33 -9.09 -13.56 8.32
N GLN A 34 -9.52 -14.78 8.00
CA GLN A 34 -9.71 -15.30 6.62
C GLN A 34 -8.35 -15.44 5.91
N PRO A 35 -7.67 -16.58 6.11
CA PRO A 35 -6.29 -16.76 5.66
C PRO A 35 -6.18 -16.91 4.13
N CYS A 36 -7.17 -17.56 3.50
CA CYS A 36 -7.24 -17.74 2.06
C CYS A 36 -7.80 -16.50 1.35
N ARG A 37 -7.07 -15.94 0.38
CA ARG A 37 -7.52 -14.82 -0.47
C ARG A 37 -7.00 -14.99 -1.90
N VAL A 38 -7.58 -14.22 -2.81
CA VAL A 38 -7.01 -13.96 -4.15
C VAL A 38 -6.43 -12.55 -4.13
N ALA A 39 -5.16 -12.41 -4.49
CA ALA A 39 -4.41 -11.16 -4.43
C ALA A 39 -4.03 -10.67 -5.83
N PHE A 40 -4.16 -9.37 -6.05
CA PHE A 40 -3.52 -8.71 -7.19
C PHE A 40 -2.05 -8.45 -6.86
N MET A 41 -1.19 -8.75 -7.83
CA MET A 41 0.26 -8.69 -7.69
C MET A 41 0.82 -7.36 -8.19
N PHE A 42 2.04 -7.01 -7.79
CA PHE A 42 2.68 -5.76 -8.20
C PHE A 42 2.78 -5.56 -9.72
N PRO A 43 3.02 -6.58 -10.56
CA PRO A 43 2.98 -6.41 -12.01
C PRO A 43 1.64 -5.83 -12.51
N LEU A 44 0.52 -6.23 -11.91
CA LEU A 44 -0.80 -5.69 -12.25
C LEU A 44 -0.99 -4.29 -11.69
N LEU A 45 -0.68 -4.09 -10.41
CA LEU A 45 -0.86 -2.80 -9.74
C LEU A 45 -0.03 -1.70 -10.41
N ASN A 46 1.22 -2.00 -10.76
CA ASN A 46 2.15 -1.04 -11.36
C ASN A 46 1.97 -0.85 -12.88
N ALA A 47 1.14 -1.69 -13.51
CA ALA A 47 0.67 -1.50 -14.89
C ALA A 47 -0.58 -0.61 -14.98
N ALA A 48 -1.22 -0.28 -13.86
CA ALA A 48 -2.39 0.59 -13.84
C ALA A 48 -2.02 2.03 -14.25
N LYS A 49 -2.95 2.74 -14.91
CA LYS A 49 -2.78 4.16 -15.23
C LYS A 49 -2.89 5.08 -14.01
N LEU A 50 -3.57 4.63 -12.95
CA LEU A 50 -3.77 5.40 -11.73
C LEU A 50 -4.02 4.42 -10.60
N CYS A 51 -3.27 4.56 -9.52
CA CYS A 51 -3.57 3.89 -8.25
C CYS A 51 -4.01 4.93 -7.23
N VAL A 52 -5.13 4.67 -6.55
CA VAL A 52 -5.68 5.56 -5.53
C VAL A 52 -5.68 4.85 -4.19
N PHE A 53 -5.01 5.44 -3.20
CA PHE A 53 -5.15 5.07 -1.79
C PHE A 53 -6.10 6.05 -1.12
N ALA A 54 -7.29 5.60 -0.74
CA ALA A 54 -8.24 6.38 0.05
C ALA A 54 -8.21 5.92 1.52
N LEU A 55 -7.73 6.78 2.42
CA LEU A 55 -7.51 6.46 3.82
C LEU A 55 -8.14 7.51 4.73
N ALA A 56 -8.77 7.05 5.82
CA ALA A 56 -9.39 7.92 6.81
C ALA A 56 -9.13 7.41 8.23
N GLY A 57 -9.05 8.34 9.17
CA GLY A 57 -8.86 8.06 10.59
C GLY A 57 -7.39 8.07 11.01
N ASP A 58 -7.21 8.39 12.28
CA ASP A 58 -5.95 8.43 13.02
C ASP A 58 -5.20 7.08 13.00
N SER A 59 -5.92 5.96 12.99
CA SER A 59 -5.32 4.61 12.87
C SER A 59 -4.44 4.40 11.61
N LYS A 60 -4.42 5.35 10.67
CA LYS A 60 -3.62 5.31 9.45
C LYS A 60 -2.42 6.24 9.46
N SER A 61 -2.39 7.23 10.35
CA SER A 61 -1.47 8.37 10.26
C SER A 61 -0.01 7.95 10.34
N ASP A 62 0.34 7.11 11.32
CA ASP A 62 1.71 6.64 11.50
C ASP A 62 2.19 5.89 10.24
N MET A 63 1.39 4.96 9.72
CA MET A 63 1.79 4.19 8.53
C MET A 63 1.86 5.05 7.27
N VAL A 64 0.99 6.06 7.14
CA VAL A 64 1.06 7.04 6.06
C VAL A 64 2.40 7.80 6.11
N ALA A 65 2.81 8.29 7.28
CA ALA A 65 4.09 9.00 7.43
C ALA A 65 5.29 8.09 7.15
N ARG A 66 5.27 6.86 7.65
CA ARG A 66 6.33 5.88 7.39
C ARG A 66 6.54 5.61 5.91
N ILE A 67 5.46 5.50 5.14
CA ILE A 67 5.54 5.23 3.70
C ILE A 67 5.88 6.50 2.91
N LEU A 68 5.16 7.60 3.12
CA LEU A 68 5.26 8.78 2.26
C LEU A 68 6.41 9.71 2.62
N GLN A 69 6.76 9.81 3.90
CA GLN A 69 7.78 10.73 4.39
C GLN A 69 9.09 9.99 4.67
N ASN A 70 9.04 8.88 5.42
CA ASN A 70 10.24 8.13 5.78
C ASN A 70 10.70 7.16 4.68
N GLN A 71 9.86 6.93 3.67
CA GLN A 71 10.13 6.00 2.56
C GLN A 71 10.48 4.58 3.03
N GLU A 72 9.86 4.14 4.13
CA GLU A 72 10.02 2.79 4.62
C GLU A 72 9.37 1.78 3.67
N ASP A 73 10.02 0.63 3.49
CA ASP A 73 9.61 -0.38 2.52
C ASP A 73 8.43 -1.21 3.02
N PHE A 74 7.22 -0.77 2.68
CA PHE A 74 5.97 -1.49 2.94
C PHE A 74 5.25 -1.86 1.64
N PRO A 75 4.42 -2.92 1.64
CA PRO A 75 3.70 -3.33 0.43
C PRO A 75 2.89 -2.21 -0.24
N ALA A 76 2.26 -1.32 0.52
CA ALA A 76 1.56 -0.16 -0.05
C ALA A 76 2.50 0.88 -0.68
N GLY A 77 3.73 1.04 -0.17
CA GLY A 77 4.76 1.90 -0.76
C GLY A 77 5.38 1.32 -2.04
N ARG A 78 5.35 0.00 -2.21
CA ARG A 78 5.80 -0.68 -3.45
C ARG A 78 4.84 -0.54 -4.62
N VAL A 79 3.62 -0.02 -4.39
CA VAL A 79 2.71 0.35 -5.48
C VAL A 79 3.22 1.65 -6.09
N CYS A 80 3.88 1.53 -7.23
CA CYS A 80 4.52 2.60 -7.98
C CYS A 80 4.27 2.36 -9.48
N PRO A 81 3.14 2.82 -10.02
CA PRO A 81 2.83 2.71 -11.43
C PRO A 81 3.93 3.32 -12.30
N LEU A 82 4.34 2.59 -13.34
CA LEU A 82 5.47 2.99 -14.18
C LEU A 82 5.19 4.21 -15.06
N ILE A 83 3.91 4.49 -15.34
CA ILE A 83 3.48 5.46 -16.36
C ILE A 83 3.01 6.79 -15.73
N ASP A 84 2.44 6.76 -14.52
CA ASP A 84 1.74 7.91 -13.96
C ASP A 84 1.79 7.91 -12.42
N THR A 85 0.78 8.47 -11.77
CA THR A 85 0.81 8.93 -10.38
C THR A 85 0.10 7.96 -9.43
N VAL A 86 0.60 7.84 -8.21
CA VAL A 86 -0.17 7.31 -7.07
C VAL A 86 -0.85 8.48 -6.35
N LEU A 87 -2.18 8.47 -6.31
CA LEU A 87 -2.96 9.48 -5.58
C LEU A 87 -3.28 8.99 -4.16
N TRP A 88 -2.83 9.76 -3.16
CA TRP A 88 -3.16 9.52 -1.76
C TRP A 88 -4.23 10.50 -1.30
N LEU A 89 -5.45 9.99 -1.12
CA LEU A 89 -6.59 10.73 -0.59
C LEU A 89 -6.69 10.45 0.91
N LEU A 90 -6.37 11.45 1.72
CA LEU A 90 -6.28 11.32 3.17
C LEU A 90 -7.27 12.29 3.84
N ASP A 91 -7.98 11.83 4.88
CA ASP A 91 -8.62 12.76 5.82
C ASP A 91 -7.55 13.44 6.71
N GLN A 92 -7.92 14.53 7.39
CA GLN A 92 -6.99 15.29 8.23
C GLN A 92 -6.34 14.41 9.32
N ARG A 93 -7.07 13.41 9.83
CA ARG A 93 -6.55 12.51 10.86
C ARG A 93 -5.55 11.52 10.29
N ALA A 94 -5.80 10.94 9.11
CA ALA A 94 -4.87 10.07 8.41
C ALA A 94 -3.61 10.82 7.91
N ALA A 95 -3.69 12.13 7.72
CA ALA A 95 -2.55 12.98 7.36
C ALA A 95 -1.83 13.59 8.57
N SER A 96 -2.28 13.34 9.80
CA SER A 96 -1.85 14.10 11.00
C SER A 96 -0.36 13.98 11.37
N GLN A 97 0.34 12.96 10.86
CA GLN A 97 1.76 12.71 11.11
C GLN A 97 2.64 13.14 9.92
N LEU A 98 2.06 13.70 8.86
CA LEU A 98 2.82 14.20 7.72
C LEU A 98 3.32 15.61 8.00
N GLU A 99 4.61 15.84 7.77
CA GLU A 99 5.17 17.17 7.66
C GLU A 99 4.75 17.75 6.30
N ILE A 100 3.72 18.61 6.31
CA ILE A 100 3.29 19.30 5.09
C ILE A 100 4.33 20.37 4.75
N ILE A 101 5.27 20.02 3.87
CA ILE A 101 6.07 21.03 3.17
C ILE A 101 5.18 21.61 2.08
N LEU A 102 4.54 22.74 2.37
CA LEU A 102 3.89 23.53 1.35
C LEU A 102 4.98 24.00 0.37
N LYS A 103 5.06 23.36 -0.80
CA LYS A 103 5.80 23.90 -1.93
C LYS A 103 5.01 25.12 -2.45
N THR A 104 5.34 26.29 -1.92
CA THR A 104 5.01 27.59 -2.52
C THR A 104 5.81 27.81 -3.78
#